data_AF-A0A239LZV4-F1
#
_entry.id   AF-A0A239LZV4-F1
#
_cell.length_a   1.000
_cell.length_b   1.000
_cell.length_c   1.000
_cell.angle_alpha   90.00
_cell.angle_beta   90.00
_cell.angle_gamma   90.00
#
_symmetry.space_group_name_H-M   'P 1'
#
loop_
_entity.id
_entity.type
_entity.pdbx_description
1 polymer ?
#
loop_
_entity_poly.entity_id
_entity_poly.type
_entity_poly.pdbx_seq_one_letter_code
_entity_poly.pdbx_strand_id
1 'polypeptide(L)'
;MTQEEILALFREHADTLPLEAQAPMLRDVILDLAQLLADSRGRLSKENFDTLTAIGGVLYRQAKSDFDAISDLDSMMKQSLKK
;
A
#
# COMPACT_ATOMS: atom_id res chain seq x y z
N MET A 1 -20.01 -6.47 12.45
CA MET A 1 -19.68 -5.19 11.81
C MET A 1 -20.18 -5.20 10.38
N THR A 2 -20.87 -4.16 9.96
CA THR A 2 -21.34 -3.95 8.58
C THR A 2 -20.29 -3.22 7.75
N GLN A 3 -20.47 -3.20 6.43
CA GLN A 3 -19.62 -2.42 5.53
C GLN A 3 -19.64 -0.93 5.87
N GLU A 4 -20.80 -0.39 6.24
CA GLU A 4 -20.95 1.02 6.61
C GLU A 4 -20.19 1.37 7.88
N GLU A 5 -20.21 0.49 8.88
CA GLU A 5 -19.45 0.67 10.12
C GLU A 5 -17.93 0.67 9.85
N ILE A 6 -17.46 -0.20 8.95
CA ILE A 6 -16.04 -0.24 8.53
C ILE A 6 -15.65 1.04 7.77
N LEU A 7 -16.52 1.53 6.88
CA LEU A 7 -16.29 2.79 6.16
C LEU A 7 -16.24 3.99 7.10
N ALA A 8 -17.03 4.00 8.17
CA ALA A 8 -16.97 5.06 9.18
C ALA A 8 -15.60 5.10 9.87
N LEU A 9 -15.06 3.94 10.26
CA LEU A 9 -13.72 3.85 10.85
C LEU A 9 -12.61 4.32 9.89
N PHE A 10 -12.74 4.00 8.59
CA PHE A 10 -11.77 4.49 7.60
C PHE A 10 -11.77 6.01 7.48
N ARG A 11 -12.95 6.64 7.52
CA ARG A 11 -13.08 8.10 7.48
C ARG A 11 -12.49 8.74 8.73
N GLU A 12 -12.85 8.23 9.90
CA GLU A 12 -12.32 8.72 11.18
C GLU A 12 -10.79 8.64 11.21
N HIS A 13 -10.21 7.54 10.76
CA HIS A 13 -8.76 7.41 10.68
C HIS A 13 -8.15 8.35 9.65
N ALA A 14 -8.77 8.51 8.47
CA ALA A 14 -8.29 9.42 7.43
C ALA A 14 -8.21 10.88 7.91
N ASP A 15 -9.18 11.33 8.72
CA ASP A 15 -9.20 12.69 9.28
C ASP A 15 -8.07 12.94 10.28
N THR A 16 -7.41 11.90 10.78
CA THR A 16 -6.26 12.01 11.70
C THR A 16 -4.90 12.05 10.98
N LEU A 17 -4.86 11.81 9.67
CA LEU A 17 -3.61 11.75 8.91
C LEU A 17 -3.14 13.15 8.48
N PRO A 18 -1.84 13.48 8.59
CA PRO A 18 -1.31 14.76 8.12
C PRO A 18 -1.43 14.90 6.58
N LEU A 19 -1.97 16.03 6.12
CA LEU A 19 -2.17 16.35 4.69
C LEU A 19 -0.89 16.30 3.85
N GLU A 20 0.28 16.47 4.47
CA GLU A 20 1.59 16.51 3.82
C GLU A 20 2.20 15.11 3.59
N ALA A 21 1.59 14.05 4.14
CA ALA A 21 2.13 12.68 4.11
C ALA A 21 1.55 11.78 3.00
N GLN A 22 0.73 12.31 2.10
CA GLN A 22 -0.17 11.50 1.26
C GLN A 22 0.54 10.57 0.26
N ALA A 23 1.65 10.97 -0.37
CA ALA A 23 2.35 10.13 -1.34
C ALA A 23 3.27 9.06 -0.70
N PRO A 24 4.10 9.38 0.32
CA PRO A 24 4.86 8.36 1.05
C PRO A 24 3.97 7.31 1.72
N MET A 25 2.79 7.70 2.21
CA MET A 25 1.85 6.79 2.88
C MET A 25 1.37 5.66 1.98
N LEU A 26 1.09 5.91 0.70
CA LEU A 26 0.47 4.87 -0.14
C LEU A 26 1.42 3.68 -0.36
N ARG A 27 2.73 3.95 -0.48
CA ARG A 27 3.76 2.91 -0.53
C ARG A 27 3.77 2.07 0.75
N ASP A 28 3.79 2.73 1.90
CA ASP A 28 3.86 2.04 3.19
C ASP A 28 2.59 1.22 3.44
N VAL A 29 1.42 1.73 3.07
CA VAL A 29 0.15 1.00 3.08
C VAL A 29 0.20 -0.26 2.20
N ILE A 30 0.81 -0.19 1.02
CA ILE A 30 0.96 -1.36 0.14
C ILE A 30 1.87 -2.41 0.79
N LEU A 31 2.98 -1.99 1.42
CA LEU A 31 3.90 -2.89 2.10
C LEU A 31 3.25 -3.53 3.34
N ASP A 32 2.53 -2.75 4.13
CA ASP A 32 1.79 -3.25 5.30
C ASP A 32 0.71 -4.25 4.88
N LEU A 33 -0.04 -3.96 3.81
CA LEU A 33 -1.02 -4.90 3.24
C LEU A 33 -0.36 -6.20 2.75
N ALA A 34 0.79 -6.09 2.07
CA ALA A 34 1.53 -7.26 1.60
C ALA A 34 2.03 -8.12 2.77
N GLN A 35 2.54 -7.50 3.83
CA GLN A 35 2.99 -8.18 5.04
C GLN A 35 1.81 -8.86 5.76
N LEU A 36 0.68 -8.16 5.94
CA LEU A 36 -0.54 -8.72 6.52
C LEU A 36 -1.05 -9.93 5.73
N LEU A 37 -0.99 -9.90 4.40
CA LEU A 37 -1.35 -11.04 3.56
C LEU A 37 -0.37 -12.21 3.71
N ALA A 38 0.92 -11.93 3.81
CA ALA A 38 1.94 -12.96 4.05
C ALA A 38 1.71 -13.64 5.42
N ASP A 39 1.46 -12.86 6.47
CA ASP A 39 1.24 -13.35 7.83
C ASP A 39 -0.11 -14.06 8.00
N SER A 40 -1.10 -13.67 7.19
CA SER A 40 -2.44 -14.28 7.18
C SER A 40 -2.53 -15.49 6.25
N ARG A 41 -1.44 -15.88 5.59
CA ARG A 41 -1.42 -17.00 4.65
C ARG A 41 -1.85 -18.29 5.36
N GLY A 42 -2.91 -18.91 4.84
CA GLY A 42 -3.50 -20.13 5.41
C GLY A 42 -4.52 -19.90 6.53
N ARG A 43 -4.72 -18.65 6.99
CA ARG A 43 -5.80 -18.27 7.93
C ARG A 43 -7.04 -17.72 7.22
N LEU A 44 -6.84 -17.19 6.02
CA LEU A 44 -7.91 -16.69 5.16
C LEU A 44 -8.46 -17.79 4.25
N SER A 45 -9.74 -17.70 3.92
CA SER A 45 -10.28 -18.46 2.80
C SER A 45 -9.59 -18.03 1.52
N LYS A 46 -9.54 -18.91 0.52
CA LYS A 46 -8.95 -18.61 -0.78
C LYS A 46 -9.61 -17.39 -1.43
N GLU A 47 -10.93 -17.30 -1.36
CA GLU A 47 -11.70 -16.17 -1.91
C GLU A 47 -11.32 -14.83 -1.27
N ASN A 48 -11.18 -14.78 0.06
CA ASN A 48 -10.79 -13.56 0.76
C ASN A 48 -9.33 -13.19 0.45
N PHE A 49 -8.45 -14.18 0.37
CA PHE A 49 -7.05 -13.97 0.00
C PHE A 49 -6.91 -13.41 -1.42
N ASP A 50 -7.63 -13.99 -2.38
CA ASP A 50 -7.63 -13.55 -3.77
C ASP A 50 -8.22 -12.13 -3.91
N THR A 51 -9.31 -11.84 -3.18
CA THR A 51 -9.93 -10.51 -3.16
C THR A 51 -8.98 -9.44 -2.61
N LEU A 52 -8.31 -9.71 -1.48
CA LEU A 52 -7.35 -8.78 -0.90
C LEU A 52 -6.11 -8.60 -1.77
N THR A 53 -5.66 -9.68 -2.45
CA THR A 53 -4.58 -9.61 -3.43
C THR A 53 -4.97 -8.71 -4.62
N ALA A 54 -6.20 -8.79 -5.10
CA ALA A 54 -6.71 -7.92 -6.16
C ALA A 54 -6.75 -6.45 -5.72
N ILE A 55 -7.20 -6.17 -4.48
CA ILE A 55 -7.19 -4.82 -3.90
C ILE A 55 -5.76 -4.27 -3.85
N GLY A 56 -4.81 -5.06 -3.34
CA GLY A 56 -3.39 -4.69 -3.32
C GLY A 56 -2.83 -4.40 -4.71
N GLY A 57 -3.22 -5.16 -5.72
CA GLY A 57 -2.82 -4.92 -7.12
C GLY A 57 -3.35 -3.60 -7.70
N VAL A 58 -4.57 -3.19 -7.34
CA VAL A 58 -5.13 -1.88 -7.74
C VAL A 58 -4.38 -0.74 -7.06
N LEU A 59 -4.11 -0.86 -5.75
CA LEU A 59 -3.32 0.13 -5.00
C LEU A 59 -1.91 0.27 -5.58
N TYR A 60 -1.24 -0.85 -5.87
CA TYR A 60 0.09 -0.86 -6.48
C TYR A 60 0.09 -0.18 -7.85
N ARG A 61 -0.91 -0.46 -8.70
CA ARG A 61 -1.03 0.20 -10.00
C ARG A 61 -1.21 1.71 -9.87
N GLN A 62 -2.00 2.16 -8.90
CA GLN A 62 -2.21 3.58 -8.64
C GLN A 62 -0.93 4.26 -8.16
N ALA A 63 -0.15 3.59 -7.32
CA ALA A 63 1.13 4.07 -6.80
C ALA A 63 2.30 3.90 -7.78
N LYS A 64 2.11 3.16 -8.88
CA LYS A 64 3.20 2.73 -9.77
C LYS A 64 3.99 3.90 -10.35
N SER A 65 3.32 5.01 -10.69
CA SER A 65 4.02 6.21 -11.19
C SER A 65 5.03 6.76 -10.18
N ASP A 66 4.70 6.73 -8.89
CA ASP A 66 5.57 7.21 -7.81
C ASP A 66 6.64 6.16 -7.46
N PHE A 67 6.29 4.88 -7.53
CA PHE A 67 7.19 3.76 -7.32
C PHE A 67 8.30 3.69 -8.37
N ASP A 68 7.94 3.84 -9.65
CA ASP A 68 8.87 3.86 -10.76
C ASP A 68 9.80 5.09 -10.66
N ALA A 69 9.25 6.27 -10.31
CA ALA A 69 10.04 7.49 -10.10
C ALA A 69 11.06 7.39 -8.94
N ILE A 70 10.70 6.76 -7.82
CA ILE A 70 11.63 6.54 -6.69
C ILE A 70 12.68 5.48 -7.03
N SER A 71 12.30 4.42 -7.74
CA SER A 71 13.23 3.39 -8.23
C SER A 71 14.26 3.98 -9.21
N ASP A 72 13.82 4.89 -10.08
CA ASP A 72 14.70 5.59 -11.01
C ASP A 72 15.66 6.53 -10.27
N LEU A 73 15.19 7.28 -9.26
CA LEU A 73 16.03 8.11 -8.40
C LEU A 73 17.06 7.30 -7.60
N ASP A 74 16.66 6.18 -6.99
CA ASP A 74 17.56 5.28 -6.24
C ASP A 74 18.60 4.65 -7.18
N SER A 75 18.20 4.31 -8.40
CA SER A 75 19.11 3.82 -9.45
C SER A 75 20.10 4.90 -9.90
N MET A 76 19.65 6.15 -10.11
CA MET A 76 20.51 7.28 -10.48
C MET A 76 21.47 7.68 -9.36
N MET A 77 21.04 7.64 -8.09
CA MET A 77 21.90 7.89 -6.93
C MET A 77 22.97 6.80 -6.77
N LYS A 78 22.60 5.52 -6.92
CA LYS A 78 23.55 4.40 -6.88
C LYS A 78 24.55 4.42 -8.04
N GLN A 79 24.15 4.91 -9.22
CA GLN A 79 25.06 5.10 -10.35
C GLN A 79 26.00 6.30 -10.15
N SER A 80 25.52 7.39 -9.54
CA SER A 80 26.34 8.56 -9.22
C SER A 80 27.39 8.29 -8.14
N LEU A 81 27.12 7.41 -7.18
CA LEU A 81 28.08 6.98 -6.15
C LEU A 81 29.17 6.03 -6.67
N LYS A 82 29.08 5.57 -7.92
CA LYS A 82 30.07 4.70 -8.59
C LYS A 82 31.00 5.45 -9.57
N LYS A 83 30.87 6.77 -9.68
CA LYS A 83 31.80 7.64 -10.41
C LYS A 83 32.71 8.37 -9.43
#